data_AF-A1IL28-F1
#
_entry.id   AF-A1IL28-F1
#
_cell.length_a   1.000
_cell.length_b   1.000
_cell.length_c   1.000
_cell.angle_alpha   90.00
_cell.angle_beta   90.00
_cell.angle_gamma   90.00
#
_symmetry.space_group_name_H-M   'P 1'
#
loop_
_entity.id
_entity.type
_entity.pdbx_description
1 polymer ?
#
loop_
_entity_poly.entity_id
_entity_poly.type
_entity_poly.pdbx_seq_one_letter_code
_entity_poly.pdbx_strand_id
1 'polypeptide(L)'
;RMFPSYKVKVTGMNPKTKYILLIDIVPADDHRYKFCDNKWMVAGKAEPAMPGRLYVHPDSPATGAHWMRQLVSFQKLKLTNNHLDPFGH
;
A
#
# COMPACT_ATOMS: atom_id res chain seq x y z
N ARG A 1 -10.48 -4.06 2.73
CA ARG A 1 -9.85 -3.66 1.44
C ARG A 1 -9.93 -2.14 1.36
N MET A 2 -8.95 -1.46 0.76
CA MET A 2 -8.95 0.00 0.64
C MET A 2 -10.06 0.51 -0.30
N PHE A 3 -10.64 1.66 0.03
CA PHE A 3 -11.53 2.42 -0.84
C PHE A 3 -11.15 3.91 -0.80
N PRO A 4 -10.86 4.55 -1.95
CA PRO A 4 -10.79 3.96 -3.28
C PRO A 4 -9.65 2.92 -3.40
N SER A 5 -9.79 1.97 -4.33
CA SER A 5 -8.74 1.00 -4.62
C SER A 5 -7.53 1.69 -5.26
N TYR A 6 -6.31 1.36 -4.83
CA TYR A 6 -5.10 1.92 -5.43
C TYR A 6 -4.79 1.28 -6.80
N LYS A 7 -4.74 2.10 -7.85
CA LYS A 7 -4.48 1.69 -9.24
C LYS A 7 -3.53 2.67 -9.91
N VAL A 8 -2.58 2.17 -10.70
CA VAL A 8 -1.59 3.00 -11.41
C VAL A 8 -1.39 2.52 -12.85
N LYS A 9 -1.15 3.46 -13.77
CA LYS A 9 -0.65 3.15 -15.12
C LYS A 9 0.86 3.30 -15.10
N VAL A 10 1.57 2.25 -15.50
CA VAL A 10 3.04 2.27 -15.60
C VAL A 10 3.44 2.44 -17.06
N THR A 11 4.48 3.23 -17.32
CA THR A 11 5.04 3.47 -18.66
C THR A 11 6.57 3.52 -18.59
N GLY A 12 7.27 3.39 -19.72
CA GLY A 12 8.73 3.58 -19.79
C GLY A 12 9.59 2.41 -19.28
N MET A 13 9.02 1.25 -18.97
CA MET A 13 9.78 0.06 -18.57
C MET A 13 10.41 -0.64 -19.78
N ASN A 14 11.53 -1.35 -19.59
CA ASN A 14 12.07 -2.21 -20.65
C ASN A 14 11.10 -3.38 -20.90
N PRO A 15 10.59 -3.60 -22.13
CA PRO A 15 9.60 -4.63 -22.40
C PRO A 15 10.03 -6.06 -22.04
N LYS A 16 11.33 -6.37 -22.06
CA LYS A 16 11.88 -7.72 -21.85
C LYS A 16 12.40 -7.98 -20.44
N THR A 17 12.70 -6.93 -19.67
CA THR A 17 13.21 -7.05 -18.30
C THR A 17 12.08 -7.46 -17.35
N LYS A 18 12.37 -8.34 -16.38
CA LYS A 18 11.44 -8.71 -15.31
C LYS A 18 11.52 -7.72 -14.15
N TYR A 19 10.37 -7.38 -13.59
CA TYR A 19 10.20 -6.45 -12.48
C TYR A 19 9.28 -7.05 -11.43
N ILE A 20 9.52 -6.68 -10.18
CA ILE A 20 8.64 -6.93 -9.04
C ILE A 20 8.02 -5.58 -8.68
N LEU A 21 6.69 -5.54 -8.60
CA LEU A 21 5.96 -4.39 -8.08
C LEU A 21 5.45 -4.72 -6.68
N LEU A 22 5.67 -3.80 -5.75
CA LEU A 22 5.26 -3.91 -4.36
C LEU A 22 4.78 -2.54 -3.86
N ILE A 23 4.03 -2.55 -2.77
CA ILE A 23 3.56 -1.35 -2.07
C ILE A 23 3.74 -1.55 -0.56
N ASP A 24 4.11 -0.48 0.13
CA ASP A 24 4.07 -0.38 1.59
C ASP A 24 3.11 0.75 2.00
N ILE A 25 2.75 0.77 3.29
CA ILE A 25 1.99 1.86 3.88
C ILE A 25 2.76 2.32 5.10
N VAL A 26 3.25 3.55 5.04
CA VAL A 26 4.07 4.17 6.09
C VAL A 26 3.31 5.30 6.78
N PRO A 27 3.62 5.60 8.05
CA PRO A 27 3.09 6.78 8.71
C PRO A 27 3.42 8.05 7.92
N ALA A 28 2.42 8.92 7.71
CA ALA A 28 2.64 10.22 7.07
C ALA A 28 3.25 11.24 8.05
N ASP A 29 3.01 11.07 9.35
CA ASP A 29 3.51 11.87 10.45
C ASP A 29 3.51 11.05 11.76
N ASP A 30 3.93 11.67 12.86
CA ASP A 30 4.04 11.07 14.20
C ASP A 30 2.91 11.54 15.15
N HIS A 31 1.71 11.82 14.61
CA HIS A 31 0.56 12.28 15.41
C HIS A 31 -0.53 11.23 15.54
N ARG A 32 -1.14 11.18 16.73
CA ARG A 32 -2.43 10.52 16.93
C ARG A 32 -3.53 11.56 16.74
N TYR A 33 -4.54 11.24 15.94
CA TYR A 33 -5.63 12.15 15.59
C TYR A 33 -6.93 11.83 16.31
N LYS A 34 -7.74 12.87 16.55
CA LYS A 34 -9.16 12.76 16.96
C LYS A 34 -10.04 13.57 16.00
N PHE A 35 -11.27 13.11 15.77
CA PHE A 35 -12.27 13.84 15.00
C PHE A 35 -13.32 14.41 15.96
N CYS A 36 -13.43 15.74 16.04
CA CYS A 36 -14.37 16.46 16.91
C CYS A 36 -14.80 17.75 16.19
N ASP A 37 -16.06 18.17 16.36
CA ASP A 37 -16.61 19.38 15.73
C ASP A 37 -16.38 19.45 14.21
N ASN A 38 -16.58 18.29 13.55
CA ASN A 38 -16.35 18.11 12.11
C ASN A 38 -14.92 18.44 11.64
N LYS A 39 -13.93 18.36 12.53
CA LYS A 39 -12.52 18.65 12.23
C LYS A 39 -11.59 17.59 12.78
N TRP A 40 -10.52 17.32 12.01
CA TRP A 40 -9.39 16.54 12.48
C TRP A 40 -8.47 17.41 13.33
N MET A 41 -8.08 16.91 14.50
CA MET A 41 -7.15 17.57 15.41
C MET A 41 -6.09 16.59 15.92
N VAL A 42 -4.89 17.10 16.15
CA VAL A 42 -3.83 16.36 16.85
C VAL A 42 -4.25 16.15 18.31
N ALA A 43 -4.20 14.90 18.76
CA ALA A 43 -4.58 14.46 20.10
C ALA A 43 -3.40 13.89 20.90
N GLY A 44 -2.20 13.84 20.30
CA GLY A 44 -0.97 13.37 20.94
C GLY A 44 0.02 12.83 19.92
N LYS A 45 1.06 12.17 20.44
CA LYS A 45 2.07 11.44 19.65
C LYS A 45 1.50 10.10 19.17
N ALA A 46 1.87 9.66 17.97
CA ALA A 46 1.51 8.33 17.48
C ALA A 46 2.18 7.23 18.33
N GLU A 47 1.59 6.04 18.31
CA GLU A 47 2.24 4.85 18.86
C GLU A 47 3.36 4.39 17.92
N PRO A 48 4.43 3.77 18.42
CA PRO A 48 5.48 3.22 17.58
C PRO A 48 4.88 2.29 16.51
N ALA A 49 5.18 2.57 15.25
CA ALA A 49 4.69 1.75 14.14
C ALA A 49 5.27 0.33 14.25
N MET A 50 4.42 -0.67 14.00
CA MET A 50 4.89 -2.02 13.74
C MET A 50 5.79 -2.03 12.49
N PRO A 51 6.76 -2.97 12.38
CA PRO A 51 7.55 -3.11 11.16
C PRO A 51 6.62 -3.21 9.94
N GLY A 52 6.84 -2.31 8.96
CA GLY A 52 6.00 -2.25 7.78
C GLY A 52 5.99 -3.58 7.03
N ARG A 53 4.79 -4.05 6.67
CA ARG A 53 4.62 -5.23 5.82
C ARG A 53 4.53 -4.78 4.36
N LEU A 54 5.30 -5.43 3.50
CA LEU A 54 5.26 -5.21 2.07
C LEU A 54 4.17 -6.07 1.45
N TYR A 55 3.32 -5.46 0.62
CA TYR A 55 2.44 -6.21 -0.26
C TYR A 55 3.07 -6.31 -1.64
N VAL A 56 3.46 -7.52 -2.04
CA VAL A 56 3.95 -7.81 -3.40
C VAL A 56 2.76 -8.06 -4.31
N HIS A 57 2.72 -7.37 -5.46
CA HIS A 57 1.66 -7.59 -6.44
C HIS A 57 1.72 -9.04 -6.94
N PRO A 58 0.58 -9.76 -7.01
CA PRO A 58 0.54 -11.20 -7.29
C PRO A 58 1.08 -11.61 -8.65
N ASP A 59 1.09 -10.70 -9.62
CA ASP A 59 1.69 -10.93 -10.95
C ASP A 59 3.23 -10.85 -10.94
N SER A 60 3.85 -10.46 -9.81
CA SER A 60 5.31 -10.37 -9.72
C SER A 60 5.95 -11.77 -9.59
N PRO A 61 7.12 -12.00 -10.20
CA PRO A 61 7.81 -11.13 -11.16
C PRO A 61 7.21 -11.23 -12.57
N ALA A 62 7.06 -10.09 -13.26
CA ALA A 62 6.58 -10.04 -14.64
C ALA A 62 7.37 -9.03 -15.50
N THR A 63 7.26 -9.16 -16.82
CA THR A 63 8.00 -8.30 -17.75
C THR A 63 7.47 -6.86 -17.78
N GLY A 64 8.30 -5.89 -18.18
CA GLY A 64 7.83 -4.53 -18.39
C GLY A 64 6.65 -4.45 -19.37
N ALA A 65 6.62 -5.29 -20.41
CA ALA A 65 5.49 -5.40 -21.32
C ALA A 65 4.19 -5.83 -20.62
N HIS A 66 4.26 -6.75 -19.65
CA HIS A 66 3.09 -7.15 -18.86
C HIS A 66 2.56 -5.99 -18.01
N TRP A 67 3.45 -5.30 -17.29
CA TRP A 67 3.08 -4.22 -16.39
C TRP A 67 2.53 -2.98 -17.10
N MET A 68 3.04 -2.67 -18.30
CA MET A 68 2.59 -1.52 -19.09
C MET A 68 1.32 -1.81 -19.91
N ARG A 69 0.86 -3.07 -20.01
CA ARG A 69 -0.28 -3.46 -20.85
C ARG A 69 -1.61 -2.88 -20.37
N GLN A 70 -1.80 -2.75 -19.06
CA GLN A 70 -3.04 -2.27 -18.43
C GLN A 70 -2.76 -1.63 -17.07
N LEU A 71 -3.80 -1.10 -16.41
CA LEU A 71 -3.67 -0.60 -15.04
C LEU A 71 -3.24 -1.72 -14.08
N VAL A 72 -2.23 -1.43 -13.27
CA VAL A 72 -1.82 -2.27 -12.14
C VAL A 72 -2.73 -1.95 -10.97
N SER A 73 -3.33 -2.97 -10.35
CA SER A 73 -4.36 -2.81 -9.31
C SER A 73 -3.97 -3.53 -8.02
N PHE A 74 -3.84 -2.76 -6.95
CA PHE A 74 -3.57 -3.27 -5.60
C PHE A 74 -4.86 -3.52 -4.80
N GLN A 75 -6.00 -3.74 -5.47
CA GLN A 75 -7.31 -3.95 -4.84
C GLN A 75 -7.39 -5.15 -3.88
N LYS A 76 -6.48 -6.12 -4.03
CA LYS A 76 -6.39 -7.31 -3.17
C LYS A 76 -5.66 -7.03 -1.86
N LEU A 77 -4.99 -5.87 -1.73
CA LEU A 77 -4.38 -5.42 -0.48
C LEU A 77 -5.46 -5.25 0.60
N LYS A 78 -5.12 -5.72 1.80
CA LYS A 78 -5.96 -5.61 2.99
C LYS A 78 -5.20 -4.82 4.04
N LEU A 79 -5.94 -4.20 4.94
CA LEU A 79 -5.44 -3.48 6.10
C LEU A 79 -5.98 -4.20 7.33
N THR A 80 -5.16 -4.35 8.35
CA THR A 80 -5.52 -4.99 9.62
C THR A 80 -5.01 -4.16 10.79
N ASN A 81 -5.77 -4.13 11.87
CA ASN A 81 -5.34 -3.63 13.18
C ASN A 81 -4.90 -4.78 14.11
N ASN A 82 -4.90 -6.03 13.64
CA ASN A 82 -4.39 -7.17 14.40
C ASN A 82 -2.87 -7.27 14.24
N HIS A 83 -2.11 -6.93 15.29
CA HIS A 83 -0.65 -6.99 15.30
C HIS A 83 -0.10 -8.42 15.16
N LEU A 84 -0.93 -9.44 15.42
CA LEU A 84 -0.60 -10.85 15.31
C LEU A 84 -1.26 -11.50 14.07
N ASP A 85 -1.60 -10.70 13.04
CA ASP A 85 -2.25 -11.22 11.83
C ASP A 85 -1.37 -12.29 11.15
N PRO A 86 -1.90 -13.51 10.91
CA PRO A 86 -1.14 -14.63 10.35
C PRO A 86 -1.14 -14.66 8.82
N PHE A 87 -1.86 -13.73 8.16
CA PHE A 87 -2.09 -13.76 6.72
C PHE A 87 -1.19 -12.78 5.95
N GLY A 88 -0.34 -12.02 6.65
CA GLY A 88 0.51 -11.01 6.04
C GLY A 88 -0.27 -9.81 5.51
N HIS A 89 -1.44 -9.52 6.08
CA HIS A 89 -2.15 -8.26 5.82
C HIS A 89 -1.44 -7.07 6.46
#